data_AF-A0A945LYY9-F1
#
_entry.id   AF-A0A945LYY9-F1
#
_cell.length_a   1.000
_cell.length_b   1.000
_cell.length_c   1.000
_cell.angle_alpha   90.00
_cell.angle_beta   90.00
_cell.angle_gamma   90.00
#
_symmetry.space_group_name_H-M   'P 1'
#
loop_
_entity.id
_entity.type
_entity.pdbx_description
1 polymer ?
#
loop_
_entity_poly.entity_id
_entity_poly.type
_entity_poly.pdbx_seq_one_letter_code
_entity_poly.pdbx_strand_id
1 'polypeptide(L)'
;MAAKINTDKIYVQPLGLVRGPIHCDRVFKNLTGGNIYFAAVRIISRTKQGLEEKIVSIVDLDNFFKKKSTTVAEKIKTILNNIESPRGALMLNNGSVIGWKKPVIQGVLNVTPDSFSDGGQYSDIELARPHAHEMISAGADIIDIGGETTKPGAQSVSIKSEKDRVLPVIKNLATLNFPLSIDSRNAEVMNDAIQNGAHIINDVSALGHDLKSIGVVKKEDVPIILMHAQGAPEIMQNNPQYSHILLDIYDYLESRIKMCIDAGIDKNKIIADPGIGFGKTVDHNLEILNGLSIFHGLGVPLLVGTSRKSFIGKITGEKVAENRVSGSIAAMLLCLEQGVQIVRVHDVEQATQAISVWNAAQKV
;
A
#
# COMPACT_ATOMS: atom_id res chain seq x y z
N MET A 1 24.53 27.01 -20.90
CA MET A 1 25.01 26.77 -19.51
C MET A 1 24.13 25.70 -18.90
N ALA A 2 24.71 24.54 -18.56
CA ALA A 2 23.96 23.44 -17.96
C ALA A 2 23.54 23.83 -16.55
N ALA A 3 22.23 23.81 -16.27
CA ALA A 3 21.71 23.93 -14.92
C ALA A 3 22.39 22.88 -14.03
N LYS A 4 23.19 23.36 -13.08
CA LYS A 4 23.81 22.54 -12.04
C LYS A 4 22.67 22.09 -11.12
N ILE A 5 22.16 20.89 -11.35
CA ILE A 5 21.32 20.20 -10.39
C ILE A 5 22.18 20.01 -9.12
N ASN A 6 21.89 20.78 -8.07
CA ASN A 6 22.54 20.69 -6.76
C ASN A 6 21.53 20.02 -5.82
N THR A 7 21.55 18.68 -5.71
CA THR A 7 20.45 17.95 -5.03
C THR A 7 20.76 17.63 -3.57
N ASP A 8 19.83 17.99 -2.70
CA ASP A 8 19.67 17.35 -1.39
C ASP A 8 18.90 16.00 -1.57
N LYS A 9 17.93 15.92 -2.50
CA LYS A 9 17.18 14.67 -2.80
C LYS A 9 16.72 14.52 -4.25
N ILE A 10 16.67 13.28 -4.76
CA ILE A 10 16.27 12.92 -6.14
C ILE A 10 15.16 11.86 -6.10
N TYR A 11 14.20 11.99 -7.02
CA TYR A 11 13.12 11.03 -7.23
C TYR A 11 13.01 10.67 -8.71
N VAL A 12 12.49 9.49 -8.99
CA VAL A 12 12.27 9.02 -10.36
C VAL A 12 10.87 8.44 -10.43
N GLN A 13 10.06 8.94 -11.35
CA GLN A 13 8.73 8.43 -11.62
C GLN A 13 8.66 7.84 -13.03
N PRO A 14 8.26 6.57 -13.18
CA PRO A 14 7.88 5.98 -14.46
C PRO A 14 6.74 6.74 -15.15
N LEU A 15 6.87 6.98 -16.45
CA LEU A 15 5.87 7.63 -17.31
C LEU A 15 5.63 6.83 -18.59
N GLY A 16 4.47 7.06 -19.22
CA GLY A 16 4.10 6.36 -20.45
C GLY A 16 3.96 4.86 -20.19
N LEU A 17 3.15 4.51 -19.18
CA LEU A 17 2.92 3.14 -18.78
C LEU A 17 2.14 2.40 -19.87
N VAL A 18 2.63 1.23 -20.25
CA VAL A 18 1.99 0.32 -21.20
C VAL A 18 1.98 -1.07 -20.59
N ARG A 19 0.96 -1.87 -20.95
CA ARG A 19 0.76 -3.23 -20.42
C ARG A 19 0.82 -4.26 -21.55
N GLY A 20 1.18 -5.49 -21.19
CA GLY A 20 1.17 -6.64 -22.10
C GLY A 20 2.47 -6.84 -22.89
N PRO A 21 2.49 -7.81 -23.83
CA PRO A 21 3.70 -8.29 -24.48
C PRO A 21 4.30 -7.32 -25.51
N ILE A 22 3.64 -6.18 -25.78
CA ILE A 22 4.11 -5.15 -26.73
C ILE A 22 5.22 -4.29 -26.08
N HIS A 23 6.32 -4.92 -25.69
CA HIS A 23 7.51 -4.23 -25.23
C HIS A 23 8.68 -4.52 -26.16
N CYS A 24 9.40 -3.46 -26.51
CA CYS A 24 10.72 -3.53 -27.10
C CYS A 24 11.70 -3.06 -26.03
N ASP A 25 12.61 -3.94 -25.59
CA ASP A 25 13.56 -3.67 -24.50
C ASP A 25 14.45 -2.44 -24.72
N ARG A 26 14.54 -1.97 -25.98
CA ARG A 26 15.28 -0.75 -26.33
C ARG A 26 14.49 0.53 -26.04
N VAL A 27 13.17 0.45 -25.98
CA VAL A 27 12.24 1.59 -25.87
C VAL A 27 11.57 1.64 -24.51
N PHE A 28 11.39 0.49 -23.86
CA PHE A 28 10.69 0.37 -22.60
C PHE A 28 11.52 -0.34 -21.55
N LYS A 29 11.29 0.04 -20.28
CA LYS A 29 11.79 -0.69 -19.11
C LYS A 29 10.64 -1.31 -18.35
N ASN A 30 10.90 -2.43 -17.69
CA ASN A 30 9.90 -3.17 -16.94
C ASN A 30 9.62 -2.51 -15.58
N LEU A 31 8.37 -2.52 -15.15
CA LEU A 31 7.95 -2.06 -13.83
C LEU A 31 7.79 -3.26 -12.88
N THR A 32 8.68 -3.36 -11.89
CA THR A 32 8.63 -4.34 -10.80
C THR A 32 8.67 -5.82 -11.20
N GLY A 33 9.28 -6.14 -12.34
CA GLY A 33 9.36 -7.50 -12.89
C GLY A 33 8.02 -8.06 -13.40
N GLY A 34 7.00 -7.21 -13.59
CA GLY A 34 5.65 -7.59 -14.02
C GLY A 34 5.43 -7.50 -15.53
N ASN A 35 4.18 -7.30 -15.95
CA ASN A 35 3.81 -7.12 -17.37
C ASN A 35 3.45 -5.65 -17.71
N ILE A 36 3.93 -4.71 -16.89
CA ILE A 36 3.78 -3.27 -17.09
C ILE A 36 5.17 -2.71 -17.40
N TYR A 37 5.23 -1.81 -18.36
CA TYR A 37 6.45 -1.20 -18.84
C TYR A 37 6.30 0.32 -18.95
N PHE A 38 7.42 1.04 -18.96
CA PHE A 38 7.43 2.51 -19.07
C PHE A 38 8.41 3.00 -20.13
N ALA A 39 8.00 4.02 -20.89
CA ALA A 39 8.75 4.58 -22.03
C ALA A 39 9.61 5.80 -21.66
N ALA A 40 9.33 6.42 -20.51
CA ALA A 40 10.05 7.59 -20.03
C ALA A 40 10.08 7.62 -18.51
N VAL A 41 10.94 8.47 -17.97
CA VAL A 41 10.96 8.79 -16.54
C VAL A 41 10.93 10.29 -16.33
N ARG A 42 10.16 10.72 -15.33
CA ARG A 42 10.25 12.06 -14.75
C ARG A 42 11.24 12.02 -13.60
N ILE A 43 12.37 12.70 -13.77
CA ILE A 43 13.40 12.85 -12.75
C ILE A 43 13.16 14.17 -12.04
N ILE A 44 12.91 14.11 -10.74
CA ILE A 44 12.58 15.26 -9.90
C ILE A 44 13.72 15.46 -8.91
N SER A 45 14.17 16.70 -8.77
CA SER A 45 15.21 17.11 -7.82
C SER A 45 14.63 18.13 -6.87
N ARG A 46 14.70 17.84 -5.57
CA ARG A 46 14.33 18.78 -4.51
C ARG A 46 15.60 19.46 -4.01
N THR A 47 15.67 20.77 -4.19
CA THR A 47 16.80 21.63 -3.80
C THR A 47 16.30 22.72 -2.85
N LYS A 48 17.23 23.46 -2.24
CA LYS A 48 16.90 24.64 -1.42
C LYS A 48 16.18 25.75 -2.22
N GLN A 49 16.34 25.76 -3.54
CA GLN A 49 15.76 26.75 -4.45
C GLN A 49 14.38 26.32 -4.98
N GLY A 50 13.96 25.07 -4.72
CA GLY A 50 12.66 24.55 -5.16
C GLY A 50 12.76 23.18 -5.82
N LEU A 51 11.75 22.86 -6.63
CA LEU A 51 11.70 21.62 -7.41
C LEU A 51 12.18 21.87 -8.83
N GLU A 52 13.10 21.03 -9.29
CA GLU A 52 13.51 20.95 -10.69
C GLU A 52 13.08 19.58 -11.25
N GLU A 53 12.42 19.57 -12.40
CA GLU A 53 12.00 18.32 -13.04
C GLU A 53 12.47 18.22 -14.49
N LYS A 54 12.73 17.00 -14.93
CA LYS A 54 13.04 16.69 -16.32
C LYS A 54 12.47 15.34 -16.72
N ILE A 55 11.80 15.30 -17.86
CA ILE A 55 11.36 14.06 -18.48
C ILE A 55 12.45 13.57 -19.44
N VAL A 56 12.78 12.29 -19.36
CA VAL A 56 13.80 11.63 -20.18
C VAL A 56 13.20 10.32 -20.72
N SER A 57 13.25 10.11 -22.03
CA SER A 57 12.85 8.83 -22.63
C SER A 57 13.83 7.72 -22.22
N ILE A 58 13.39 6.47 -22.19
CA ILE A 58 14.30 5.34 -21.92
C ILE A 58 15.43 5.26 -22.97
N VAL A 59 15.12 5.58 -24.23
CA VAL A 59 16.09 5.61 -25.33
C VAL A 59 17.20 6.64 -25.10
N ASP A 60 16.89 7.76 -24.48
CA ASP A 60 17.85 8.85 -24.24
C ASP A 60 18.57 8.76 -22.88
N LEU A 61 18.27 7.74 -22.07
CA LEU A 61 18.69 7.68 -20.69
C LEU A 61 20.22 7.59 -20.53
N ASP A 62 20.90 6.83 -21.39
CA ASP A 62 22.37 6.74 -21.40
C ASP A 62 23.03 8.07 -21.77
N ASN A 63 22.49 8.77 -22.77
CA ASN A 63 22.96 10.08 -23.18
C ASN A 63 22.69 11.14 -22.09
N PHE A 64 21.59 10.98 -21.35
CA PHE A 64 21.32 11.80 -20.17
C PHE A 64 22.36 11.57 -19.08
N PHE A 65 22.70 10.32 -18.76
CA PHE A 65 23.71 10.01 -17.72
C PHE A 65 25.11 10.53 -18.07
N LYS A 66 25.53 10.46 -19.34
CA LYS A 66 26.82 11.04 -19.81
C LYS A 66 26.96 12.54 -19.53
N LYS A 67 25.84 13.26 -19.35
CA LYS A 67 25.80 14.70 -19.09
C LYS A 67 25.64 15.05 -17.60
N LYS A 68 25.66 14.07 -16.70
CA LYS A 68 25.50 14.26 -15.25
C LYS A 68 26.79 13.92 -14.52
N SER A 69 26.94 14.45 -13.30
CA SER A 69 28.02 14.02 -12.41
C SER A 69 27.82 12.56 -12.03
N THR A 70 28.92 11.85 -11.76
CA THR A 70 28.91 10.43 -11.38
C THR A 70 27.95 10.15 -10.23
N THR A 71 28.01 10.95 -9.16
CA THR A 71 27.15 10.80 -7.97
C THR A 71 25.65 10.94 -8.28
N VAL A 72 25.26 11.91 -9.12
CA VAL A 72 23.85 12.11 -9.49
C VAL A 72 23.37 10.95 -10.37
N ALA A 73 24.20 10.53 -11.33
CA ALA A 73 23.88 9.40 -12.20
C ALA A 73 23.71 8.10 -11.39
N GLU A 74 24.59 7.83 -10.43
CA GLU A 74 24.50 6.65 -9.55
C GLU A 74 23.21 6.65 -8.70
N LYS A 75 22.85 7.78 -8.08
CA LYS A 75 21.60 7.90 -7.32
C LYS A 75 20.38 7.56 -8.18
N ILE A 76 20.30 8.11 -9.39
CA ILE A 76 19.19 7.86 -10.32
C ILE A 76 19.18 6.38 -10.74
N LYS A 77 20.34 5.79 -11.04
CA LYS A 77 20.47 4.37 -11.39
C LYS A 77 20.00 3.45 -10.25
N THR A 78 20.32 3.78 -9.01
CA THR A 78 19.84 3.02 -7.84
C THR A 78 18.32 3.05 -7.73
N ILE A 79 17.69 4.22 -7.89
CA ILE A 79 16.23 4.35 -7.84
C ILE A 79 15.58 3.60 -9.01
N LEU A 80 16.14 3.72 -10.22
CA LEU A 80 15.68 2.95 -11.38
C LEU A 80 15.79 1.44 -11.15
N ASN A 81 16.90 0.98 -10.56
CA ASN A 81 17.04 -0.43 -10.20
C ASN A 81 15.95 -0.88 -9.24
N ASN A 82 15.60 -0.07 -8.23
CA ASN A 82 14.47 -0.35 -7.34
C ASN A 82 13.12 -0.41 -8.09
N ILE A 83 12.90 0.48 -9.06
CA ILE A 83 11.69 0.52 -9.89
C ILE A 83 11.58 -0.76 -10.76
N GLU A 84 12.68 -1.17 -11.38
CA GLU A 84 12.72 -2.28 -12.34
C GLU A 84 12.72 -3.66 -11.66
N SER A 85 13.34 -3.76 -10.49
CA SER A 85 13.60 -5.06 -9.85
C SER A 85 12.30 -5.80 -9.48
N PRO A 86 12.21 -7.12 -9.77
CA PRO A 86 11.11 -7.93 -9.27
C PRO A 86 11.06 -7.89 -7.74
N ARG A 87 9.85 -7.92 -7.20
CA ARG A 87 9.65 -7.99 -5.75
C ARG A 87 9.86 -9.43 -5.26
N GLY A 88 10.60 -9.62 -4.17
CA GLY A 88 10.76 -10.93 -3.52
C GLY A 88 9.45 -11.39 -2.89
N ALA A 89 9.13 -12.68 -2.97
CA ALA A 89 7.89 -13.22 -2.40
C ALA A 89 7.86 -13.06 -0.87
N LEU A 90 6.66 -12.86 -0.33
CA LEU A 90 6.44 -12.78 1.11
C LEU A 90 6.26 -14.19 1.68
N MET A 91 7.17 -14.60 2.57
CA MET A 91 7.08 -15.85 3.30
C MET A 91 6.38 -15.61 4.63
N LEU A 92 5.30 -16.36 4.90
CA LEU A 92 4.55 -16.28 6.14
C LEU A 92 4.89 -17.43 7.09
N ASN A 93 4.71 -17.21 8.39
CA ASN A 93 5.07 -18.19 9.42
C ASN A 93 4.23 -19.50 9.36
N ASN A 94 3.07 -19.48 8.69
CA ASN A 94 2.29 -20.70 8.42
C ASN A 94 2.75 -21.47 7.16
N GLY A 95 3.87 -21.05 6.53
CA GLY A 95 4.39 -21.65 5.30
C GLY A 95 3.75 -21.14 4.01
N SER A 96 2.75 -20.26 4.09
CA SER A 96 2.16 -19.63 2.91
C SER A 96 3.16 -18.70 2.23
N VAL A 97 3.08 -18.63 0.89
CA VAL A 97 3.93 -17.77 0.06
C VAL A 97 3.06 -16.84 -0.76
N ILE A 98 3.23 -15.53 -0.56
CA ILE A 98 2.55 -14.52 -1.36
C ILE A 98 3.53 -14.00 -2.42
N GLY A 99 3.24 -14.34 -3.67
CA GLY A 99 3.99 -13.86 -4.83
C GLY A 99 3.27 -12.73 -5.55
N TRP A 100 3.99 -12.03 -6.42
CA TRP A 100 3.51 -10.80 -7.08
C TRP A 100 3.22 -10.97 -8.58
N LYS A 101 3.09 -12.23 -9.05
CA LYS A 101 2.79 -12.54 -10.47
C LYS A 101 1.38 -12.10 -10.87
N LYS A 102 0.47 -12.01 -9.90
CA LYS A 102 -0.85 -11.41 -10.01
C LYS A 102 -1.01 -10.39 -8.87
N PRO A 103 -1.88 -9.38 -9.01
CA PRO A 103 -2.27 -8.55 -7.88
C PRO A 103 -2.85 -9.43 -6.76
N VAL A 104 -2.51 -9.07 -5.53
CA VAL A 104 -2.94 -9.74 -4.31
C VAL A 104 -4.14 -8.98 -3.75
N ILE A 105 -5.20 -9.71 -3.41
CA ILE A 105 -6.41 -9.13 -2.83
C ILE A 105 -6.36 -9.28 -1.31
N GLN A 106 -6.32 -8.14 -0.60
CA GLN A 106 -6.47 -8.09 0.84
C GLN A 106 -7.91 -7.71 1.20
N GLY A 107 -8.71 -8.70 1.62
CA GLY A 107 -10.10 -8.52 2.03
C GLY A 107 -10.21 -7.92 3.43
N VAL A 108 -11.05 -6.91 3.60
CA VAL A 108 -11.23 -6.19 4.86
C VAL A 108 -12.30 -6.86 5.73
N LEU A 109 -11.91 -7.32 6.91
CA LEU A 109 -12.79 -7.87 7.95
C LEU A 109 -12.79 -6.94 9.17
N ASN A 110 -13.73 -5.99 9.22
CA ASN A 110 -13.89 -5.11 10.38
C ASN A 110 -14.67 -5.83 11.48
N VAL A 111 -14.10 -5.87 12.68
CA VAL A 111 -14.70 -6.46 13.88
C VAL A 111 -15.03 -5.33 14.85
N THR A 112 -15.98 -4.48 14.45
CA THR A 112 -16.50 -3.39 15.30
C THR A 112 -17.99 -3.60 15.58
N PRO A 113 -18.51 -3.09 16.71
CA PRO A 113 -19.93 -3.27 17.08
C PRO A 113 -20.93 -2.82 16.00
N ASP A 114 -20.57 -1.81 15.21
CA ASP A 114 -21.43 -1.28 14.13
C ASP A 114 -21.32 -2.07 12.82
N SER A 115 -20.38 -3.03 12.70
CA SER A 115 -20.12 -3.76 11.44
C SER A 115 -21.05 -4.95 11.24
N PHE A 116 -21.70 -5.45 12.30
CA PHE A 116 -22.57 -6.64 12.27
C PHE A 116 -23.96 -6.38 12.87
N SER A 117 -24.39 -5.11 12.93
CA SER A 117 -25.58 -4.69 13.67
C SER A 117 -26.92 -4.94 12.93
N ASP A 118 -27.07 -6.08 12.26
CA ASP A 118 -28.38 -6.62 11.86
C ASP A 118 -28.84 -7.64 12.91
N GLY A 119 -29.22 -7.13 14.09
CA GLY A 119 -30.14 -7.81 15.02
C GLY A 119 -29.70 -9.13 15.67
N GLY A 120 -29.11 -9.02 16.87
CA GLY A 120 -29.29 -10.00 17.94
C GLY A 120 -28.03 -10.77 18.35
N GLN A 121 -27.71 -10.70 19.65
CA GLN A 121 -27.05 -11.66 20.58
C GLN A 121 -26.02 -12.72 20.12
N TYR A 122 -25.57 -12.73 18.86
CA TYR A 122 -24.49 -13.58 18.36
C TYR A 122 -23.23 -12.72 18.26
N SER A 123 -22.21 -13.10 19.03
CA SER A 123 -20.92 -12.39 19.09
C SER A 123 -20.32 -12.21 17.69
N ASP A 124 -19.64 -11.09 17.46
CA ASP A 124 -18.89 -10.74 16.22
C ASP A 124 -18.05 -11.90 15.65
N ILE A 125 -17.66 -12.87 16.48
CA ILE A 125 -16.93 -14.10 16.15
C ILE A 125 -17.72 -15.05 15.23
N GLU A 126 -19.01 -15.28 15.50
CA GLU A 126 -19.84 -16.26 14.77
C GLU A 126 -20.13 -15.81 13.35
N LEU A 127 -20.14 -14.49 13.10
CA LEU A 127 -20.32 -13.90 11.77
C LEU A 127 -18.99 -13.69 11.03
N ALA A 128 -17.90 -13.48 11.76
CA ALA A 128 -16.58 -13.28 11.17
C ALA A 128 -16.09 -14.50 10.36
N ARG A 129 -16.33 -15.73 10.85
CA ARG A 129 -15.87 -16.94 10.15
C ARG A 129 -16.59 -17.17 8.82
N PRO A 130 -17.93 -17.16 8.73
CA PRO A 130 -18.63 -17.23 7.45
C PRO A 130 -18.18 -16.13 6.48
N HIS A 131 -18.07 -14.89 6.94
CA HIS A 131 -17.67 -13.78 6.07
C HIS A 131 -16.23 -13.93 5.56
N ALA A 132 -15.30 -14.43 6.38
CA ALA A 132 -13.97 -14.78 5.91
C ALA A 132 -13.99 -15.89 4.85
N HIS A 133 -14.84 -16.92 5.00
CA HIS A 133 -15.00 -17.96 3.97
C HIS A 133 -15.58 -17.41 2.68
N GLU A 134 -16.53 -16.48 2.74
CA GLU A 134 -17.07 -15.79 1.56
C GLU A 134 -15.95 -15.04 0.83
N MET A 135 -15.15 -14.25 1.55
CA MET A 135 -14.01 -13.54 0.97
C MET A 135 -12.97 -14.49 0.36
N ILE A 136 -12.61 -15.57 1.06
CA ILE A 136 -11.67 -16.58 0.55
C ILE A 136 -12.23 -17.23 -0.73
N SER A 137 -13.50 -17.62 -0.71
CA SER A 137 -14.18 -18.24 -1.85
C SER A 137 -14.31 -17.28 -3.04
N ALA A 138 -14.48 -15.99 -2.76
CA ALA A 138 -14.50 -14.92 -3.75
C ALA A 138 -13.12 -14.55 -4.29
N GLY A 139 -12.02 -15.10 -3.74
CA GLY A 139 -10.67 -14.94 -4.28
C GLY A 139 -9.78 -13.97 -3.50
N ALA A 140 -10.09 -13.65 -2.24
CA ALA A 140 -9.12 -13.00 -1.36
C ALA A 140 -7.85 -13.86 -1.24
N ASP A 141 -6.70 -13.20 -1.11
CA ASP A 141 -5.40 -13.82 -0.84
C ASP A 141 -4.93 -13.56 0.61
N ILE A 142 -5.45 -12.51 1.25
CA ILE A 142 -5.20 -12.12 2.66
C ILE A 142 -6.54 -11.67 3.28
N ILE A 143 -6.81 -12.05 4.52
CA ILE A 143 -7.89 -11.46 5.34
C ILE A 143 -7.28 -10.50 6.35
N ASP A 144 -7.67 -9.22 6.31
CA ASP A 144 -7.17 -8.16 7.18
C ASP A 144 -8.20 -7.80 8.25
N ILE A 145 -7.84 -8.05 9.50
CA ILE A 145 -8.74 -8.02 10.65
C ILE A 145 -8.49 -6.75 11.43
N GLY A 146 -9.50 -5.89 11.57
CA GLY A 146 -9.39 -4.62 12.29
C GLY A 146 -10.42 -4.49 13.40
N GLY A 147 -9.99 -4.19 14.62
CA GLY A 147 -10.87 -3.98 15.80
C GLY A 147 -11.13 -2.50 16.12
N GLU A 148 -10.39 -1.59 15.47
CA GLU A 148 -10.51 -0.15 15.59
C GLU A 148 -10.93 0.46 14.25
N THR A 149 -11.93 1.33 14.26
CA THR A 149 -12.26 2.11 13.07
C THR A 149 -11.27 3.25 12.91
N THR A 150 -10.51 3.23 11.82
CA THR A 150 -9.59 4.32 11.45
C THR A 150 -10.28 5.36 10.53
N LYS A 151 -11.62 5.33 10.45
CA LYS A 151 -12.40 6.33 9.72
C LYS A 151 -12.20 7.73 10.34
N PRO A 152 -12.21 8.81 9.53
CA PRO A 152 -12.15 10.17 10.05
C PRO A 152 -13.19 10.43 11.14
N GLY A 153 -12.75 10.97 12.27
CA GLY A 153 -13.62 11.31 13.41
C GLY A 153 -13.98 10.15 14.35
N ALA A 154 -13.43 8.95 14.14
CA ALA A 154 -13.60 7.84 15.07
C ALA A 154 -12.88 8.09 16.41
N GLN A 155 -13.51 7.67 17.52
CA GLN A 155 -12.89 7.70 18.84
C GLN A 155 -11.92 6.53 19.03
N SER A 156 -10.79 6.80 19.70
CA SER A 156 -9.82 5.77 20.05
C SER A 156 -10.45 4.68 20.91
N VAL A 157 -10.16 3.42 20.57
CA VAL A 157 -10.57 2.25 21.36
C VAL A 157 -9.47 1.93 22.37
N SER A 158 -9.82 1.42 23.56
CA SER A 158 -8.81 0.97 24.53
C SER A 158 -8.11 -0.29 24.01
N ILE A 159 -6.81 -0.48 24.32
CA ILE A 159 -6.05 -1.68 23.95
C ILE A 159 -6.81 -2.96 24.34
N LYS A 160 -7.39 -2.99 25.55
CA LYS A 160 -8.18 -4.13 26.02
C LYS A 160 -9.39 -4.39 25.12
N SER A 161 -10.15 -3.35 24.79
CA SER A 161 -11.33 -3.48 23.94
C SER A 161 -10.99 -3.90 22.50
N GLU A 162 -9.86 -3.44 21.98
CA GLU A 162 -9.36 -3.88 20.67
C GLU A 162 -8.98 -5.37 20.71
N LYS A 163 -8.25 -5.81 21.74
CA LYS A 163 -7.91 -7.23 21.96
C LYS A 163 -9.17 -8.11 22.08
N ASP A 164 -10.15 -7.69 22.89
CA ASP A 164 -11.39 -8.41 23.11
C ASP A 164 -12.19 -8.60 21.80
N ARG A 165 -12.04 -7.69 20.83
CA ARG A 165 -12.64 -7.81 19.50
C ARG A 165 -11.85 -8.74 18.59
N VAL A 166 -10.55 -8.49 18.41
CA VAL A 166 -9.77 -9.13 17.33
C VAL A 166 -9.23 -10.51 17.70
N LEU A 167 -8.79 -10.74 18.94
CA LEU A 167 -8.09 -11.98 19.30
C LEU A 167 -8.97 -13.23 19.16
N PRO A 168 -10.26 -13.21 19.59
CA PRO A 168 -11.12 -14.37 19.40
C PRO A 168 -11.37 -14.69 17.92
N VAL A 169 -11.53 -13.66 17.08
CA VAL A 169 -11.70 -13.81 15.63
C VAL A 169 -10.43 -14.39 14.99
N ILE A 170 -9.26 -13.83 15.29
CA ILE A 170 -7.97 -14.33 14.77
C ILE A 170 -7.78 -15.79 15.16
N LYS A 171 -7.99 -16.14 16.42
CA LYS A 171 -7.83 -17.52 16.91
C LYS A 171 -8.77 -18.50 16.20
N ASN A 172 -10.00 -18.07 15.93
CA ASN A 172 -10.97 -18.88 15.18
C ASN A 172 -10.54 -19.07 13.72
N LEU A 173 -10.14 -17.99 13.05
CA LEU A 173 -9.72 -17.98 11.65
C LEU A 173 -8.37 -18.66 11.41
N ALA A 174 -7.49 -18.72 12.40
CA ALA A 174 -6.20 -19.40 12.31
C ALA A 174 -6.35 -20.89 11.94
N THR A 175 -7.49 -21.50 12.29
CA THR A 175 -7.81 -22.90 11.93
C THR A 175 -7.99 -23.13 10.43
N LEU A 176 -8.16 -22.06 9.64
CA LEU A 176 -8.30 -22.13 8.19
C LEU A 176 -6.94 -22.24 7.47
N ASN A 177 -5.83 -22.08 8.18
CA ASN A 177 -4.48 -22.04 7.61
C ASN A 177 -4.35 -21.06 6.42
N PHE A 178 -5.01 -19.90 6.54
CA PHE A 178 -5.06 -18.87 5.51
C PHE A 178 -4.25 -17.64 5.93
N PRO A 179 -3.66 -16.85 5.01
CA PRO A 179 -2.99 -15.60 5.37
C PRO A 179 -3.91 -14.61 6.10
N LEU A 180 -3.52 -14.24 7.31
CA LEU A 180 -4.23 -13.32 8.19
C LEU A 180 -3.36 -12.11 8.50
N SER A 181 -3.90 -10.91 8.32
CA SER A 181 -3.28 -9.64 8.69
C SER A 181 -4.05 -9.04 9.87
N ILE A 182 -3.32 -8.38 10.78
CA ILE A 182 -3.91 -7.57 11.87
C ILE A 182 -3.71 -6.08 11.55
N ASP A 183 -4.81 -5.35 11.40
CA ASP A 183 -4.85 -3.89 11.26
C ASP A 183 -4.85 -3.26 12.67
N SER A 184 -3.67 -2.89 13.16
CA SER A 184 -3.49 -2.29 14.48
C SER A 184 -2.27 -1.39 14.54
N ARG A 185 -2.29 -0.43 15.46
CA ARG A 185 -1.21 0.51 15.77
C ARG A 185 -0.61 0.29 17.18
N ASN A 186 -1.15 -0.66 17.94
CA ASN A 186 -0.79 -0.94 19.32
C ASN A 186 0.12 -2.17 19.42
N ALA A 187 1.33 -2.03 19.99
CA ALA A 187 2.32 -3.11 20.02
C ALA A 187 1.79 -4.37 20.73
N GLU A 188 1.02 -4.17 21.81
CA GLU A 188 0.41 -5.26 22.55
C GLU A 188 -0.63 -6.04 21.74
N VAL A 189 -1.43 -5.36 20.92
CA VAL A 189 -2.43 -6.01 20.05
C VAL A 189 -1.72 -6.76 18.94
N MET A 190 -0.70 -6.15 18.33
CA MET A 190 0.13 -6.80 17.30
C MET A 190 0.75 -8.10 17.83
N ASN A 191 1.42 -8.04 18.99
CA ASN A 191 2.06 -9.20 19.59
C ASN A 191 1.04 -10.32 19.85
N ASP A 192 -0.08 -9.99 20.51
CA ASP A 192 -1.07 -11.01 20.87
C ASP A 192 -1.77 -11.58 19.63
N ALA A 193 -2.00 -10.77 18.60
CA ALA A 193 -2.54 -11.22 17.32
C ALA A 193 -1.63 -12.24 16.63
N ILE A 194 -0.33 -11.97 16.53
CA ILE A 194 0.63 -12.92 15.93
C ILE A 194 0.66 -14.23 16.75
N GLN A 195 0.69 -14.13 18.08
CA GLN A 195 0.66 -15.30 18.96
C GLN A 195 -0.64 -16.12 18.86
N ASN A 196 -1.73 -15.54 18.35
CA ASN A 196 -3.00 -16.23 18.10
C ASN A 196 -3.21 -16.65 16.64
N GLY A 197 -2.22 -16.45 15.76
CA GLY A 197 -2.25 -16.95 14.37
C GLY A 197 -2.41 -15.90 13.28
N ALA A 198 -2.23 -14.60 13.58
CA ALA A 198 -1.99 -13.61 12.54
C ALA A 198 -0.57 -13.75 11.98
N HIS A 199 -0.36 -13.30 10.73
CA HIS A 199 0.87 -13.52 9.97
C HIS A 199 1.49 -12.24 9.44
N ILE A 200 0.72 -11.16 9.33
CA ILE A 200 1.13 -9.86 8.79
C ILE A 200 0.63 -8.79 9.75
N ILE A 201 1.45 -7.77 10.00
CA ILE A 201 1.02 -6.56 10.71
C ILE A 201 0.72 -5.48 9.68
N ASN A 202 -0.45 -4.86 9.77
CA ASN A 202 -0.83 -3.69 9.01
C ASN A 202 -0.93 -2.48 9.95
N ASP A 203 0.06 -1.58 9.91
CA ASP A 203 0.09 -0.42 10.81
C ASP A 203 -0.12 0.88 10.03
N VAL A 204 -1.32 1.44 10.19
CA VAL A 204 -1.72 2.73 9.61
C VAL A 204 -0.87 3.92 10.08
N SER A 205 -0.11 3.77 11.16
CA SER A 205 0.82 4.76 11.70
C SER A 205 2.28 4.52 11.31
N ALA A 206 2.54 3.45 10.54
CA ALA A 206 3.87 2.99 10.14
C ALA A 206 4.85 2.83 11.31
N LEU A 207 4.40 2.26 12.45
CA LEU A 207 5.15 2.12 13.71
C LEU A 207 5.39 3.46 14.43
N GLY A 208 4.61 4.49 14.10
CA GLY A 208 4.73 5.84 14.65
C GLY A 208 3.89 6.06 15.90
N HIS A 209 2.87 5.23 16.14
CA HIS A 209 1.97 5.36 17.28
C HIS A 209 2.55 4.79 18.57
N ASP A 210 2.95 3.52 18.57
CA ASP A 210 3.59 2.83 19.70
C ASP A 210 5.02 2.46 19.34
N LEU A 211 5.99 3.06 20.03
CA LEU A 211 7.42 2.85 19.77
C LEU A 211 7.88 1.42 20.08
N LYS A 212 7.10 0.64 20.83
CA LYS A 212 7.40 -0.78 21.09
C LYS A 212 7.08 -1.67 19.89
N SER A 213 6.25 -1.21 18.95
CA SER A 213 5.79 -2.00 17.80
C SER A 213 6.93 -2.50 16.92
N ILE A 214 7.99 -1.70 16.73
CA ILE A 214 9.17 -2.14 15.96
C ILE A 214 9.87 -3.35 16.60
N GLY A 215 9.88 -3.40 17.94
CA GLY A 215 10.43 -4.54 18.69
C GLY A 215 9.59 -5.81 18.49
N VAL A 216 8.26 -5.66 18.40
CA VAL A 216 7.34 -6.76 18.11
C VAL A 216 7.58 -7.29 16.70
N VAL A 217 7.57 -6.44 15.67
CA VAL A 217 7.80 -6.85 14.27
C VAL A 217 9.13 -7.59 14.13
N LYS A 218 10.19 -7.08 14.76
CA LYS A 218 11.52 -7.73 14.74
C LYS A 218 11.51 -9.08 15.46
N LYS A 219 10.92 -9.16 16.66
CA LYS A 219 10.91 -10.37 17.49
C LYS A 219 10.10 -11.49 16.85
N GLU A 220 8.94 -11.16 16.32
CA GLU A 220 8.01 -12.10 15.70
C GLU A 220 8.41 -12.45 14.26
N ASP A 221 9.34 -11.68 13.67
CA ASP A 221 9.90 -11.88 12.34
C ASP A 221 8.80 -11.98 11.25
N VAL A 222 7.79 -11.12 11.35
CA VAL A 222 6.62 -11.09 10.44
C VAL A 222 6.67 -9.91 9.47
N PRO A 223 6.02 -10.02 8.30
CA PRO A 223 5.75 -8.89 7.43
C PRO A 223 5.04 -7.71 8.10
N ILE A 224 5.39 -6.50 7.65
CA ILE A 224 4.83 -5.23 8.10
C ILE A 224 4.42 -4.35 6.92
N ILE A 225 3.19 -3.84 6.95
CA ILE A 225 2.70 -2.79 6.06
C ILE A 225 2.83 -1.45 6.78
N LEU A 226 3.55 -0.52 6.16
CA LEU A 226 3.80 0.83 6.66
C LEU A 226 2.99 1.84 5.86
N MET A 227 1.96 2.43 6.47
CA MET A 227 1.12 3.42 5.79
C MET A 227 1.51 4.86 6.14
N HIS A 228 1.43 5.75 5.15
CA HIS A 228 1.44 7.18 5.41
C HIS A 228 0.07 7.71 5.83
N ALA A 229 0.00 8.31 7.02
CA ALA A 229 -1.12 9.14 7.47
C ALA A 229 -0.60 10.49 8.01
N GLN A 230 -1.28 11.59 7.69
CA GLN A 230 -1.00 12.91 8.28
C GLN A 230 -2.02 13.21 9.39
N GLY A 231 -1.54 13.38 10.61
CA GLY A 231 -2.40 13.63 11.78
C GLY A 231 -3.11 12.37 12.30
N ALA A 232 -3.66 12.46 13.51
CA ALA A 232 -4.48 11.39 14.08
C ALA A 232 -5.83 11.28 13.36
N PRO A 233 -6.48 10.10 13.30
CA PRO A 233 -7.76 9.90 12.61
C PRO A 233 -8.86 10.93 12.97
N GLU A 234 -8.85 11.42 14.21
CA GLU A 234 -9.76 12.44 14.74
C GLU A 234 -9.64 13.79 14.02
N ILE A 235 -8.42 14.20 13.64
CA ILE A 235 -8.11 15.54 13.11
C ILE A 235 -7.47 15.53 11.72
N MET A 236 -7.18 14.36 11.15
CA MET A 236 -6.39 14.24 9.91
C MET A 236 -7.02 14.98 8.72
N GLN A 237 -8.34 15.12 8.69
CA GLN A 237 -9.04 15.82 7.61
C GLN A 237 -9.12 17.35 7.79
N ASN A 238 -8.61 17.87 8.91
CA ASN A 238 -8.63 19.31 9.21
C ASN A 238 -7.46 20.00 8.50
N ASN A 239 -7.73 20.48 7.28
CA ASN A 239 -6.80 21.25 6.46
C ASN A 239 -5.41 20.59 6.27
N PRO A 240 -5.32 19.37 5.72
CA PRO A 240 -4.04 18.71 5.49
C PRO A 240 -3.21 19.50 4.47
N GLN A 241 -1.95 19.78 4.81
CA GLN A 241 -1.04 20.58 4.01
C GLN A 241 0.19 19.74 3.62
N TYR A 242 0.52 19.77 2.33
CA TYR A 242 1.73 19.16 1.77
C TYR A 242 2.44 20.19 0.90
N SER A 243 3.76 20.18 0.92
CA SER A 243 4.55 20.99 -0.01
C SER A 243 4.50 20.38 -1.42
N HIS A 244 4.54 19.05 -1.49
CA HIS A 244 4.30 18.26 -2.69
C HIS A 244 3.89 16.85 -2.27
N ILE A 245 2.61 16.51 -2.45
CA ILE A 245 1.99 15.29 -1.90
C ILE A 245 2.78 14.01 -2.15
N LEU A 246 3.19 13.74 -3.40
CA LEU A 246 3.93 12.51 -3.74
C LEU A 246 5.30 12.43 -3.04
N LEU A 247 6.06 13.52 -3.07
CA LEU A 247 7.43 13.56 -2.56
C LEU A 247 7.45 13.54 -1.03
N ASP A 248 6.51 14.23 -0.38
CA ASP A 248 6.41 14.26 1.08
C ASP A 248 6.02 12.88 1.63
N ILE A 249 5.09 12.18 0.96
CA ILE A 249 4.76 10.79 1.30
C ILE A 249 5.95 9.87 1.04
N TYR A 250 6.68 10.05 -0.07
CA TYR A 250 7.85 9.24 -0.41
C TYR A 250 8.92 9.39 0.67
N ASP A 251 9.21 10.62 1.09
CA ASP A 251 10.21 10.94 2.12
C ASP A 251 9.85 10.31 3.46
N TYR A 252 8.57 10.39 3.84
CA TYR A 252 8.07 9.76 5.04
C TYR A 252 8.26 8.25 4.98
N LEU A 253 7.75 7.57 3.94
CA LEU A 253 7.82 6.12 3.82
C LEU A 253 9.27 5.63 3.73
N GLU A 254 10.14 6.32 2.99
CA GLU A 254 11.57 6.02 2.93
C GLU A 254 12.21 6.05 4.32
N SER A 255 11.87 7.05 5.15
CA SER A 255 12.38 7.13 6.52
C SER A 255 11.88 5.98 7.41
N ARG A 256 10.61 5.57 7.26
CA ARG A 256 10.02 4.46 8.04
C ARG A 256 10.61 3.12 7.61
N ILE A 257 10.79 2.89 6.31
CA ILE A 257 11.46 1.70 5.76
C ILE A 257 12.90 1.64 6.28
N LYS A 258 13.63 2.76 6.22
CA LYS A 258 15.01 2.83 6.73
C LYS A 258 15.06 2.50 8.22
N MET A 259 14.15 3.04 9.03
CA MET A 259 14.06 2.71 10.46
C MET A 259 13.91 1.20 10.69
N CYS A 260 13.05 0.52 9.91
CA CYS A 260 12.86 -0.91 10.04
C CYS A 260 14.11 -1.70 9.67
N ILE A 261 14.77 -1.33 8.56
CA ILE A 261 16.02 -1.97 8.11
C ILE A 261 17.13 -1.77 9.14
N ASP A 262 17.29 -0.55 9.68
CA ASP A 262 18.29 -0.24 10.71
C ASP A 262 18.02 -1.01 12.02
N ALA A 263 16.75 -1.32 12.31
CA ALA A 263 16.37 -2.19 13.42
C ALA A 263 16.63 -3.68 13.15
N GLY A 264 16.94 -4.07 11.92
CA GLY A 264 17.24 -5.44 11.50
C GLY A 264 16.04 -6.21 10.93
N ILE A 265 14.96 -5.51 10.54
CA ILE A 265 13.84 -6.12 9.81
C ILE A 265 14.24 -6.28 8.34
N ASP A 266 14.09 -7.47 7.77
CA ASP A 266 14.39 -7.72 6.35
C ASP A 266 13.51 -6.83 5.45
N LYS A 267 14.14 -6.15 4.49
CA LYS A 267 13.46 -5.33 3.48
C LYS A 267 12.38 -6.11 2.73
N ASN A 268 12.56 -7.41 2.50
CA ASN A 268 11.58 -8.26 1.82
C ASN A 268 10.27 -8.46 2.61
N LYS A 269 10.27 -8.12 3.91
CA LYS A 269 9.10 -8.18 4.79
C LYS A 269 8.37 -6.84 4.91
N ILE A 270 8.87 -5.78 4.28
CA ILE A 270 8.30 -4.45 4.39
C ILE A 270 7.45 -4.15 3.15
N ILE A 271 6.24 -3.63 3.37
CA ILE A 271 5.31 -3.16 2.33
C ILE A 271 5.00 -1.69 2.63
N ALA A 272 4.85 -0.87 1.59
CA ALA A 272 4.53 0.56 1.74
C ALA A 272 3.11 0.87 1.25
N ASP A 273 2.36 1.69 1.99
CA ASP A 273 1.05 2.21 1.61
C ASP A 273 1.04 3.76 1.62
N PRO A 274 0.81 4.44 0.48
CA PRO A 274 0.66 5.90 0.41
C PRO A 274 -0.52 6.47 1.22
N GLY A 275 -1.46 5.63 1.65
CA GLY A 275 -2.53 5.93 2.58
C GLY A 275 -3.66 6.78 1.98
N ILE A 276 -4.29 6.30 0.91
CA ILE A 276 -5.43 7.00 0.28
C ILE A 276 -6.55 7.26 1.32
N GLY A 277 -6.99 8.52 1.38
CA GLY A 277 -8.02 8.99 2.30
C GLY A 277 -7.57 9.29 3.73
N PHE A 278 -6.28 9.13 4.06
CA PHE A 278 -5.75 9.43 5.40
C PHE A 278 -4.98 10.76 5.40
N GLY A 279 -5.65 11.81 5.87
CA GLY A 279 -5.14 13.18 5.92
C GLY A 279 -4.89 13.79 4.55
N LYS A 280 -5.88 13.67 3.64
CA LYS A 280 -5.74 14.01 2.22
C LYS A 280 -7.05 14.56 1.65
N THR A 281 -6.97 15.64 0.88
CA THR A 281 -8.10 16.21 0.12
C THR A 281 -8.47 15.30 -1.07
N VAL A 282 -9.55 15.60 -1.79
CA VAL A 282 -9.89 14.88 -3.03
C VAL A 282 -8.75 14.99 -4.04
N ASP A 283 -8.24 16.20 -4.25
CA ASP A 283 -7.16 16.48 -5.21
C ASP A 283 -5.86 15.74 -4.83
N HIS A 284 -5.49 15.73 -3.54
CA HIS A 284 -4.34 14.95 -3.08
C HIS A 284 -4.49 13.45 -3.39
N ASN A 285 -5.68 12.87 -3.20
CA ASN A 285 -5.91 11.46 -3.52
C ASN A 285 -5.81 11.20 -5.04
N LEU A 286 -6.32 12.12 -5.87
CA LEU A 286 -6.22 12.02 -7.33
C LEU A 286 -4.78 12.15 -7.82
N GLU A 287 -4.00 13.08 -7.25
CA GLU A 287 -2.57 13.23 -7.52
C GLU A 287 -1.79 11.96 -7.16
N ILE A 288 -2.12 11.33 -6.03
CA ILE A 288 -1.52 10.04 -5.65
C ILE A 288 -1.87 8.97 -6.67
N LEU A 289 -3.14 8.79 -7.03
CA LEU A 289 -3.56 7.79 -8.02
C LEU A 289 -2.85 7.96 -9.37
N ASN A 290 -2.62 9.20 -9.80
CA ASN A 290 -1.87 9.51 -11.02
C ASN A 290 -0.35 9.31 -10.89
N GLY A 291 0.18 9.31 -9.66
CA GLY A 291 1.60 9.33 -9.36
C GLY A 291 2.16 8.07 -8.68
N LEU A 292 1.35 7.04 -8.44
CA LEU A 292 1.70 5.87 -7.62
C LEU A 292 3.03 5.19 -8.01
N SER A 293 3.35 5.15 -9.30
CA SER A 293 4.58 4.51 -9.79
C SER A 293 5.88 5.11 -9.23
N ILE A 294 5.86 6.34 -8.71
CA ILE A 294 7.03 6.94 -8.05
C ILE A 294 7.47 6.16 -6.81
N PHE A 295 6.52 5.56 -6.08
CA PHE A 295 6.80 4.86 -4.82
C PHE A 295 7.54 3.53 -5.04
N HIS A 296 7.57 3.00 -6.27
CA HIS A 296 8.42 1.86 -6.60
C HIS A 296 9.92 2.16 -6.45
N GLY A 297 10.30 3.45 -6.43
CA GLY A 297 11.66 3.89 -6.09
C GLY A 297 12.11 3.48 -4.68
N LEU A 298 11.18 3.23 -3.76
CA LEU A 298 11.46 2.71 -2.41
C LEU A 298 11.98 1.26 -2.46
N GLY A 299 11.69 0.53 -3.53
CA GLY A 299 12.15 -0.84 -3.77
C GLY A 299 11.49 -1.87 -2.83
N VAL A 300 10.26 -1.61 -2.40
CA VAL A 300 9.40 -2.54 -1.65
C VAL A 300 8.05 -2.70 -2.38
N PRO A 301 7.26 -3.76 -2.13
CA PRO A 301 5.90 -3.86 -2.64
C PRO A 301 5.01 -2.72 -2.15
N LEU A 302 4.01 -2.37 -2.95
CA LEU A 302 3.00 -1.37 -2.60
C LEU A 302 1.66 -2.02 -2.29
N LEU A 303 1.01 -1.53 -1.24
CA LEU A 303 -0.40 -1.74 -0.94
C LEU A 303 -1.16 -0.44 -1.14
N VAL A 304 -2.38 -0.51 -1.70
CA VAL A 304 -3.27 0.65 -1.76
C VAL A 304 -4.71 0.25 -1.42
N GLY A 305 -5.33 0.97 -0.48
CA GLY A 305 -6.74 0.84 -0.13
C GLY A 305 -7.60 2.02 -0.62
N THR A 306 -8.26 1.88 -1.76
CA THR A 306 -9.20 2.89 -2.31
C THR A 306 -10.67 2.58 -1.98
N SER A 307 -10.98 1.35 -1.57
CA SER A 307 -12.34 0.82 -1.47
C SER A 307 -13.25 1.63 -0.55
N ARG A 308 -14.39 2.05 -1.09
CA ARG A 308 -15.49 2.79 -0.44
C ARG A 308 -15.11 4.15 0.18
N LYS A 309 -13.89 4.66 -0.11
CA LYS A 309 -13.36 5.90 0.47
C LYS A 309 -14.19 7.13 0.10
N SER A 310 -14.15 8.15 0.97
CA SER A 310 -14.98 9.35 0.85
C SER A 310 -14.68 10.18 -0.41
N PHE A 311 -13.47 10.15 -0.95
CA PHE A 311 -13.14 10.89 -2.18
C PHE A 311 -13.97 10.40 -3.38
N ILE A 312 -14.29 9.10 -3.45
CA ILE A 312 -15.17 8.53 -4.47
C ILE A 312 -16.58 9.13 -4.33
N GLY A 313 -17.11 9.18 -3.11
CA GLY A 313 -18.41 9.79 -2.85
C GLY A 313 -18.45 11.28 -3.19
N LYS A 314 -17.37 12.02 -2.92
CA LYS A 314 -17.25 13.45 -3.28
C LYS A 314 -17.21 13.67 -4.80
N ILE A 315 -16.59 12.78 -5.57
CA ILE A 315 -16.52 12.88 -7.03
C ILE A 315 -17.84 12.46 -7.69
N THR A 316 -18.45 11.37 -7.21
CA THR A 316 -19.62 10.74 -7.86
C THR A 316 -20.96 11.26 -7.34
N GLY A 317 -20.98 11.91 -6.19
CA GLY A 317 -22.21 12.26 -5.47
C GLY A 317 -22.78 11.12 -4.61
N GLU A 318 -22.15 9.93 -4.59
CA GLU A 318 -22.62 8.78 -3.82
C GLU A 318 -22.31 8.93 -2.31
N LYS A 319 -23.38 9.06 -1.52
CA LYS A 319 -23.31 9.32 -0.08
C LYS A 319 -23.10 8.06 0.75
N VAL A 320 -23.65 6.94 0.32
CA VAL A 320 -23.59 5.64 1.02
C VAL A 320 -22.30 4.93 0.62
N ALA A 321 -21.48 4.53 1.61
CA ALA A 321 -20.15 3.99 1.32
C ALA A 321 -20.22 2.64 0.58
N GLU A 322 -21.21 1.84 0.95
CA GLU A 322 -21.53 0.52 0.41
C GLU A 322 -21.88 0.57 -1.07
N ASN A 323 -22.47 1.68 -1.55
CA ASN A 323 -22.85 1.88 -2.95
C ASN A 323 -21.68 2.32 -3.85
N ARG A 324 -20.49 2.56 -3.29
CA ARG A 324 -19.32 3.07 -4.04
C ARG A 324 -18.51 1.98 -4.75
N VAL A 325 -19.07 0.78 -4.96
CA VAL A 325 -18.36 -0.37 -5.53
C VAL A 325 -17.77 -0.03 -6.90
N SER A 326 -18.56 0.51 -7.84
CA SER A 326 -18.08 0.84 -9.19
C SER A 326 -16.94 1.85 -9.19
N GLY A 327 -17.04 2.90 -8.36
CA GLY A 327 -15.96 3.88 -8.19
C GLY A 327 -14.71 3.29 -7.52
N SER A 328 -14.90 2.33 -6.61
CA SER A 328 -13.82 1.61 -5.95
C SER A 328 -13.05 0.72 -6.94
N ILE A 329 -13.77 0.00 -7.80
CA ILE A 329 -13.16 -0.82 -8.86
C ILE A 329 -12.40 0.07 -9.85
N ALA A 330 -12.97 1.20 -10.27
CA ALA A 330 -12.28 2.15 -11.15
C ALA A 330 -10.97 2.65 -10.52
N ALA A 331 -11.00 3.07 -9.25
CA ALA A 331 -9.81 3.52 -8.53
C ALA A 331 -8.79 2.40 -8.32
N MET A 332 -9.25 1.17 -8.05
CA MET A 332 -8.39 -0.02 -7.94
C MET A 332 -7.65 -0.30 -9.24
N LEU A 333 -8.33 -0.28 -10.39
CA LEU A 333 -7.69 -0.49 -11.70
C LEU A 333 -6.61 0.56 -11.99
N LEU A 334 -6.84 1.83 -11.62
CA LEU A 334 -5.81 2.89 -11.72
C LEU A 334 -4.55 2.55 -10.89
N CYS A 335 -4.73 1.92 -9.72
CA CYS A 335 -3.61 1.46 -8.90
C CYS A 335 -2.85 0.32 -9.58
N LEU A 336 -3.58 -0.65 -10.16
CA LEU A 336 -2.96 -1.80 -10.83
C LEU A 336 -2.17 -1.38 -12.07
N GLU A 337 -2.68 -0.44 -12.87
CA GLU A 337 -1.95 0.14 -14.01
C GLU A 337 -0.66 0.86 -13.62
N GLN A 338 -0.52 1.25 -12.34
CA GLN A 338 0.70 1.85 -11.77
C GLN A 338 1.61 0.79 -11.11
N GLY A 339 1.32 -0.50 -11.27
CA GLY A 339 2.13 -1.61 -10.76
C GLY A 339 1.98 -1.90 -9.28
N VAL A 340 0.88 -1.50 -8.65
CA VAL A 340 0.58 -1.84 -7.23
C VAL A 340 0.39 -3.36 -7.07
N GLN A 341 1.03 -3.93 -6.06
CA GLN A 341 1.02 -5.37 -5.80
C GLN A 341 -0.18 -5.83 -4.98
N ILE A 342 -0.64 -5.03 -4.01
CA ILE A 342 -1.73 -5.39 -3.10
C ILE A 342 -2.84 -4.34 -3.16
N VAL A 343 -4.07 -4.79 -3.34
CA VAL A 343 -5.26 -3.93 -3.24
C VAL A 343 -6.09 -4.35 -2.02
N ARG A 344 -6.38 -3.37 -1.16
CA ARG A 344 -7.19 -3.59 0.05
C ARG A 344 -8.64 -3.22 -0.21
N VAL A 345 -9.55 -4.19 -0.15
CA VAL A 345 -10.94 -4.06 -0.62
C VAL A 345 -11.97 -4.65 0.33
N HIS A 346 -13.17 -4.05 0.35
CA HIS A 346 -14.35 -4.64 1.01
C HIS A 346 -15.08 -5.61 0.06
N ASP A 347 -15.19 -5.21 -1.21
CA ASP A 347 -15.95 -5.91 -2.26
C ASP A 347 -15.06 -6.93 -3.01
N VAL A 348 -14.72 -8.04 -2.34
CA VAL A 348 -13.74 -9.03 -2.85
C VAL A 348 -14.18 -9.66 -4.18
N GLU A 349 -15.44 -10.09 -4.30
CA GLU A 349 -15.95 -10.74 -5.50
C GLU A 349 -15.81 -9.84 -6.74
N GLN A 350 -16.21 -8.57 -6.62
CA GLN A 350 -16.14 -7.59 -7.70
C GLN A 350 -14.69 -7.23 -8.03
N ALA A 351 -13.82 -7.15 -7.02
CA ALA A 351 -12.39 -6.95 -7.22
C ALA A 351 -11.75 -8.12 -7.98
N THR A 352 -12.06 -9.35 -7.59
CA THR A 352 -11.59 -10.57 -8.28
C THR A 352 -12.06 -10.62 -9.73
N GLN A 353 -13.32 -10.29 -10.00
CA GLN A 353 -13.85 -10.24 -11.36
C GLN A 353 -13.08 -9.22 -12.21
N ALA A 354 -12.89 -8.00 -11.70
CA ALA A 354 -12.16 -6.94 -12.41
C ALA A 354 -10.68 -7.30 -12.64
N ILE A 355 -9.99 -7.83 -11.62
CA ILE A 355 -8.59 -8.27 -11.73
C ILE A 355 -8.45 -9.42 -12.72
N SER A 356 -9.41 -10.34 -12.78
CA SER A 356 -9.37 -11.47 -13.72
C SER A 356 -9.38 -10.98 -15.17
N VAL A 357 -10.25 -10.02 -15.51
CA VAL A 357 -10.27 -9.38 -16.83
C VAL A 357 -8.98 -8.60 -17.10
N TRP A 358 -8.55 -7.79 -16.13
CA TRP A 358 -7.33 -6.98 -16.23
C TRP A 358 -6.06 -7.83 -16.45
N ASN A 359 -5.95 -8.96 -15.76
CA ASN A 359 -4.82 -9.87 -15.87
C ASN A 359 -4.87 -10.68 -17.18
N ALA A 360 -6.06 -11.08 -17.64
CA ALA A 360 -6.22 -11.75 -18.93
C ALA A 360 -5.79 -10.84 -20.10
N ALA A 361 -6.15 -9.56 -20.04
CA ALA A 361 -5.80 -8.56 -21.06
C ALA A 361 -4.29 -8.27 -21.17
N GLN A 362 -3.48 -8.68 -20.19
CA GLN A 362 -2.01 -8.51 -20.23
C GLN A 362 -1.27 -9.69 -20.87
N LYS A 363 -1.97 -10.80 -21.12
CA LYS A 363 -1.36 -12.01 -21.69
C LYS A 363 -1.51 -12.08 -23.22
N VAL A 364 -2.29 -11.17 -23.79
CA VAL A 364 -2.55 -10.99 -25.22
C VAL A 364 -1.85 -9.70 -25.65
#